data_AF-A0A537AIM8-F1
#
_entry.id   AF-A0A537AIM8-F1
#
_cell.length_a   1.000
_cell.length_b   1.000
_cell.length_c   1.000
_cell.angle_alpha   90.00
_cell.angle_beta   90.00
_cell.angle_gamma   90.00
#
_symmetry.space_group_name_H-M   'P 1'
#
loop_
_entity.id
_entity.type
_entity.pdbx_description
1 polymer ?
#
loop_
_entity_poly.entity_id
_entity_poly.type
_entity_poly.pdbx_seq_one_letter_code
_entity_poly.pdbx_strand_id
1 'polypeptide(L)'
;MLGMRLFFGAPMTRRVALASLLGIGGIVVVFYPELARLQGSTETAKGAVFTMLSVLVASLGSIVAYRNQRAGVPLWQGMAWGMLYGALSALALGLASGKALSFDTTPAYVLSLAYLALLGSIAAFASYLTLLKRIGAARAGYIGVMVPVVALFLSAAFDLILRTGRA
;
A
#
# COMPACT_ATOMS: atom_id res chain seq x y z
N MET A 1 -12.30 -1.60 -6.55
CA MET A 1 -13.14 -1.63 -7.77
C MET A 1 -14.64 -1.61 -7.48
N LEU A 2 -15.14 -2.36 -6.49
CA LEU A 2 -16.56 -2.31 -6.05
C LEU A 2 -17.04 -0.90 -5.65
N GLY A 3 -16.26 -0.15 -4.86
CA GLY A 3 -16.65 1.20 -4.46
C GLY A 3 -16.71 2.23 -5.61
N MET A 4 -15.89 2.05 -6.66
CA MET A 4 -15.96 2.88 -7.87
C MET A 4 -17.19 2.54 -8.74
N ARG A 5 -17.68 1.30 -8.65
CA ARG A 5 -18.89 0.86 -9.34
C ARG A 5 -20.15 1.40 -8.64
N LEU A 6 -20.16 1.37 -7.31
CA LEU A 6 -21.25 1.90 -6.47
C LEU A 6 -21.34 3.43 -6.50
N PHE A 7 -20.21 4.15 -6.53
CA PHE A 7 -20.20 5.62 -6.50
C PHE A 7 -20.02 6.31 -7.86
N PHE A 8 -19.40 5.66 -8.86
CA PHE A 8 -19.00 6.31 -10.12
C PHE A 8 -19.45 5.61 -11.41
N GLY A 9 -20.24 4.52 -11.34
CA GLY A 9 -20.86 3.91 -12.52
C GLY A 9 -19.88 3.40 -13.59
N ALA A 10 -18.62 3.12 -13.25
CA ALA A 10 -17.61 2.69 -14.22
C ALA A 10 -17.95 1.31 -14.83
N PRO A 11 -17.97 1.17 -16.17
CA PRO A 11 -18.33 -0.09 -16.82
C PRO A 11 -17.27 -1.16 -16.56
N MET A 12 -17.70 -2.26 -15.94
CA MET A 12 -16.84 -3.39 -15.61
C MET A 12 -16.64 -4.25 -16.86
N THR A 13 -15.52 -4.05 -17.55
CA THR A 13 -15.15 -4.90 -18.68
C THR A 13 -14.83 -6.31 -18.17
N ARG A 14 -15.37 -7.37 -18.79
CA ARG A 14 -15.13 -8.78 -18.41
C ARG A 14 -13.64 -9.12 -18.21
N ARG A 15 -12.75 -8.46 -18.95
CA ARG A 15 -11.28 -8.56 -18.83
C ARG A 15 -10.75 -8.19 -17.44
N VAL A 16 -11.33 -7.17 -16.79
CA VAL A 16 -10.92 -6.72 -15.46
C VAL A 16 -11.35 -7.70 -14.37
N ALA A 17 -12.52 -8.33 -14.53
CA ALA A 17 -13.00 -9.37 -13.63
C ALA A 17 -12.08 -10.61 -13.70
N LEU A 18 -11.75 -11.06 -14.91
CA LEU A 18 -10.80 -12.16 -15.12
C LEU A 18 -9.40 -11.84 -14.56
N ALA A 19 -8.87 -10.64 -14.81
CA ALA A 19 -7.58 -10.22 -14.27
C ALA A 19 -7.57 -10.15 -12.74
N SER A 20 -8.68 -9.73 -12.12
CA SER A 20 -8.83 -9.69 -10.66
C SER A 20 -8.85 -11.10 -10.06
N LEU A 21 -9.54 -12.05 -10.69
CA LEU A 21 -9.56 -13.45 -10.27
C LEU A 21 -8.18 -14.10 -10.39
N LEU A 22 -7.50 -13.88 -11.51
CA LEU A 22 -6.12 -14.34 -11.69
C LEU A 22 -5.15 -13.71 -10.68
N GLY A 23 -5.29 -12.41 -10.39
CA GLY A 23 -4.48 -11.72 -9.40
C GLY A 23 -4.69 -12.27 -7.98
N ILE A 24 -5.95 -12.50 -7.59
CA ILE A 24 -6.27 -13.14 -6.30
C ILE A 24 -5.67 -14.55 -6.25
N GLY A 25 -5.84 -15.35 -7.30
CA GLY A 25 -5.24 -16.69 -7.40
C GLY A 25 -3.72 -16.66 -7.26
N GLY A 26 -3.04 -15.73 -7.94
CA GLY A 26 -1.59 -15.56 -7.85
C GLY A 26 -1.11 -15.20 -6.44
N ILE A 27 -1.81 -14.29 -5.76
CA ILE A 27 -1.50 -13.94 -4.36
C ILE A 27 -1.69 -15.16 -3.45
N VAL A 28 -2.78 -15.91 -3.61
CA VAL A 28 -3.03 -17.13 -2.82
C VAL A 28 -1.91 -18.15 -3.02
N VAL A 29 -1.43 -18.37 -4.25
CA VAL A 29 -0.34 -19.30 -4.53
C VAL A 29 0.98 -18.85 -3.88
N VAL A 30 1.33 -17.56 -4.00
CA VAL A 30 2.56 -17.00 -3.41
C VAL A 30 2.56 -17.10 -1.89
N PHE A 31 1.41 -16.83 -1.25
CA PHE A 31 1.28 -16.82 0.20
C PHE A 31 0.75 -18.14 0.79
N TYR A 32 0.46 -19.16 -0.02
CA TYR A 32 0.00 -20.48 0.43
C TYR A 32 0.88 -21.10 1.53
N PRO A 33 2.23 -21.14 1.42
CA PRO A 33 3.06 -21.73 2.47
C PRO A 33 2.97 -20.97 3.79
N GLU A 34 2.81 -19.64 3.75
CA GLU A 34 2.63 -18.81 4.93
C GLU A 34 1.24 -19.05 5.55
N LEU A 35 0.19 -19.15 4.73
CA LEU A 35 -1.18 -19.44 5.15
C LEU A 35 -1.31 -20.85 5.76
N ALA A 36 -0.61 -21.85 5.21
CA ALA A 36 -0.60 -23.21 5.72
C ALA A 36 0.12 -23.32 7.08
N ARG A 37 1.02 -22.38 7.40
CA ARG A 37 1.68 -22.26 8.71
C ARG A 37 0.82 -21.55 9.74
N LEU A 38 -0.23 -20.84 9.34
CA LEU A 38 -1.19 -20.24 10.27
C LEU A 38 -2.02 -21.36 10.89
N GLN A 39 -1.63 -21.80 12.08
CA GLN A 39 -2.48 -22.63 12.91
C GLN A 39 -3.76 -21.84 13.22
N GLY A 40 -4.93 -22.41 12.91
CA GLY A 40 -6.25 -21.77 13.00
C GLY A 40 -6.61 -21.33 14.42
N SER A 41 -5.99 -20.24 14.86
CA SER A 41 -6.13 -19.65 16.18
C SER A 41 -7.05 -18.44 16.11
N THR A 42 -7.63 -18.07 17.25
CA THR A 42 -8.46 -16.87 17.41
C THR A 42 -7.73 -15.59 16.96
N GLU A 43 -6.40 -15.56 17.08
CA GLU A 43 -5.57 -14.43 16.64
C GLU A 43 -5.52 -14.30 15.12
N THR A 44 -5.50 -15.42 14.39
CA THR A 44 -5.58 -15.43 12.92
C THR A 44 -6.90 -14.84 12.43
N ALA A 45 -8.02 -15.18 13.09
CA ALA A 45 -9.33 -14.63 12.76
C ALA A 45 -9.41 -13.12 13.03
N LYS A 46 -8.86 -12.64 14.14
CA LYS A 46 -8.76 -11.20 14.43
C LYS A 46 -7.92 -10.47 13.37
N GLY A 47 -6.77 -11.03 12.99
CA GLY A 47 -5.93 -10.50 11.92
C GLY A 47 -6.67 -10.41 10.56
N ALA A 48 -7.47 -11.42 10.22
CA ALA A 48 -8.29 -11.41 9.01
C ALA A 48 -9.34 -10.28 9.03
N VAL A 49 -10.00 -10.04 10.18
CA VAL A 49 -10.95 -8.93 10.32
C VAL A 49 -10.24 -7.58 10.20
N PHE A 50 -9.08 -7.40 10.86
CA PHE A 50 -8.32 -6.15 10.76
C PHE A 50 -7.80 -5.88 9.35
N THR A 51 -7.32 -6.89 8.64
CA THR A 51 -6.88 -6.73 7.23
C THR A 51 -8.06 -6.36 6.34
N MET A 52 -9.23 -6.97 6.53
CA MET A 52 -10.43 -6.62 5.78
C MET A 52 -10.86 -5.16 6.05
N LEU A 53 -10.89 -4.75 7.32
CA LEU A 53 -11.17 -3.36 7.70
C LEU A 53 -10.15 -2.39 7.10
N SER A 54 -8.85 -2.73 7.15
CA SER A 54 -7.77 -1.94 6.55
C SER A 54 -7.99 -1.71 5.06
N VAL A 55 -8.31 -2.78 4.30
CA VAL A 55 -8.58 -2.69 2.86
C VAL A 55 -9.81 -1.82 2.57
N LEU A 56 -10.86 -1.93 3.39
CA LEU A 56 -12.05 -1.09 3.25
C LEU A 56 -11.73 0.40 3.47
N VAL A 57 -11.00 0.72 4.54
CA VAL A 57 -10.56 2.10 4.85
C VAL A 57 -9.65 2.64 3.75
N ALA A 58 -8.67 1.86 3.28
CA ALA A 58 -7.78 2.24 2.19
C ALA A 58 -8.52 2.48 0.87
N SER A 59 -9.53 1.65 0.57
CA SER A 59 -10.38 1.83 -0.61
C SER A 59 -11.24 3.10 -0.51
N LEU A 60 -11.80 3.40 0.67
CA LEU A 60 -12.55 4.64 0.89
C LEU A 60 -11.64 5.86 0.73
N GLY A 61 -10.44 5.82 1.32
CA GLY A 61 -9.42 6.87 1.16
C GLY A 61 -9.05 7.10 -0.30
N SER A 62 -8.90 6.04 -1.09
CA SER A 62 -8.62 6.14 -2.53
C SER A 62 -9.77 6.78 -3.32
N ILE A 63 -11.03 6.52 -2.93
CA ILE A 63 -12.22 7.13 -3.56
C ILE A 63 -12.31 8.62 -3.21
N VAL A 64 -12.09 8.98 -1.94
CA VAL A 64 -12.06 10.38 -1.47
C VAL A 64 -10.92 11.14 -2.16
N ALA A 65 -9.73 10.55 -2.26
CA ALA A 65 -8.59 11.13 -2.97
C ALA A 65 -8.89 11.36 -4.46
N TYR A 66 -9.59 10.42 -5.11
CA TYR A 66 -10.06 10.59 -6.49
C TYR A 66 -11.09 11.72 -6.62
N ARG A 67 -12.03 11.83 -5.67
CA ARG A 67 -13.03 12.91 -5.64
C ARG A 67 -12.39 14.29 -5.46
N ASN A 68 -11.46 14.43 -4.52
CA ASN A 68 -10.74 15.70 -4.30
C ASN A 68 -9.93 16.12 -5.52
N GLN A 69 -9.31 15.17 -6.22
CA GLN A 69 -8.63 15.48 -7.49
C GLN A 69 -9.58 15.94 -8.58
N ARG A 70 -10.78 15.34 -8.69
CA ARG A 70 -11.83 15.80 -9.61
C ARG A 70 -12.39 17.18 -9.25
N ALA A 71 -12.45 17.51 -7.96
CA ALA A 71 -12.90 18.82 -7.46
C ALA A 71 -11.87 19.95 -7.68
N GLY A 72 -10.72 19.67 -8.30
CA GLY A 72 -9.71 20.69 -8.64
C GLY A 72 -8.78 21.05 -7.48
N VAL A 73 -8.77 20.30 -6.39
CA VAL A 73 -7.85 20.55 -5.26
C VAL A 73 -6.40 20.40 -5.72
N PRO A 74 -5.50 21.36 -5.40
CA PRO A 74 -4.09 21.25 -5.74
C PRO A 74 -3.46 20.00 -5.13
N LEU A 75 -2.79 19.21 -5.98
CA LEU A 75 -2.24 17.89 -5.62
C LEU A 75 -1.38 17.93 -4.36
N TRP A 76 -0.46 18.89 -4.31
CA TRP A 76 0.50 19.06 -3.23
C TRP A 76 -0.16 19.43 -1.91
N GLN A 77 -1.17 20.29 -1.92
CA GLN A 77 -1.89 20.69 -0.71
C GLN A 77 -2.72 19.54 -0.16
N GLY A 78 -3.47 18.84 -1.03
CA GLY A 78 -4.24 17.66 -0.62
C GLY A 78 -3.36 16.53 -0.08
N MET A 79 -2.20 16.31 -0.71
CA MET A 79 -1.22 15.32 -0.25
C MET A 79 -0.58 15.72 1.08
N ALA A 80 -0.19 16.99 1.25
CA ALA A 80 0.40 17.49 2.49
C ALA A 80 -0.55 17.33 3.68
N TRP A 81 -1.81 17.75 3.53
CA TRP A 81 -2.82 17.56 4.57
C TRP A 81 -3.12 16.08 4.82
N GLY A 82 -3.25 15.28 3.76
CA GLY A 82 -3.49 13.83 3.89
C GLY A 82 -2.36 13.12 4.63
N MET A 83 -1.10 13.43 4.31
CA MET A 83 0.06 12.87 5.00
C MET A 83 0.18 13.38 6.44
N LEU A 84 -0.13 14.66 6.69
CA LEU A 84 -0.11 15.22 8.04
C LEU A 84 -1.13 14.54 8.96
N TYR A 85 -2.40 14.44 8.52
CA TYR A 85 -3.43 13.73 9.28
C TYR A 85 -3.11 12.25 9.42
N GLY A 86 -2.56 11.62 8.38
CA GLY A 86 -2.08 10.25 8.41
C GLY A 86 -1.00 10.05 9.49
N ALA A 87 0.03 10.89 9.50
CA ALA A 87 1.11 10.85 10.47
C ALA A 87 0.61 11.09 11.90
N LEU A 88 -0.26 12.09 12.11
CA LEU A 88 -0.85 12.37 13.42
C LEU A 88 -1.71 11.21 13.92
N SER A 89 -2.51 10.60 13.05
CA SER A 89 -3.32 9.43 13.43
C SER A 89 -2.46 8.22 13.78
N ALA A 90 -1.39 7.97 13.02
CA ALA A 90 -0.44 6.90 13.31
C ALA A 90 0.29 7.14 14.64
N LEU A 91 0.67 8.39 14.92
CA LEU A 91 1.28 8.78 16.18
C LEU A 91 0.32 8.56 17.36
N ALA A 92 -0.93 9.03 17.25
CA ALA A 92 -1.95 8.85 18.27
C ALA A 92 -2.24 7.37 18.55
N LEU A 93 -2.35 6.54 17.50
CA LEU A 93 -2.54 5.09 17.64
C LEU A 93 -1.32 4.40 18.26
N GLY A 94 -0.10 4.84 17.91
CA GLY A 94 1.14 4.34 18.51
C GLY A 94 1.19 4.60 20.02
N LEU A 95 0.86 5.83 20.43
CA LEU A 95 0.76 6.21 21.84
C LEU A 95 -0.35 5.45 22.57
N ALA A 96 -1.54 5.33 21.97
CA ALA A 96 -2.66 4.58 22.55
C ALA A 96 -2.36 3.08 22.68
N SER A 97 -1.48 2.54 21.85
CA SER A 97 -1.02 1.14 21.93
C SER A 97 0.01 0.89 23.04
N GLY A 98 0.36 1.92 23.82
CA GLY A 98 1.34 1.82 24.91
C GLY A 98 2.79 1.65 24.44
N LYS A 99 3.08 1.90 23.16
CA LYS A 99 4.45 1.85 22.64
C LYS A 99 5.19 3.12 23.05
N ALA A 100 6.35 2.95 23.68
CA ALA A 100 7.25 4.08 23.93
C ALA A 100 7.69 4.69 22.58
N LEU A 101 7.70 6.02 22.50
CA LEU A 101 8.30 6.72 21.36
C LEU A 101 9.82 6.55 21.43
N SER A 102 10.31 5.41 20.93
CA SER A 102 11.74 5.14 20.80
C SER A 102 12.27 5.90 19.59
N PHE A 103 12.65 7.16 19.80
CA PHE A 103 13.41 7.91 18.80
C PHE A 103 14.90 7.71 19.09
N ASP A 104 15.54 6.86 18.29
CA ASP A 104 16.98 6.68 18.36
C ASP A 104 17.66 7.80 17.54
N THR A 105 18.61 8.51 18.15
CA THR A 105 19.34 9.59 17.46
C THR A 105 20.51 9.08 16.63
N THR A 106 20.67 7.75 16.51
CA THR A 106 21.68 7.15 15.64
C THR A 106 21.52 7.64 14.19
N PRO A 107 22.63 7.96 13.50
CA PRO A 107 22.58 8.41 12.12
C PRO A 107 21.88 7.41 11.20
N ALA A 108 22.03 6.11 11.45
CA ALA A 108 21.37 5.06 10.69
C ALA A 108 19.84 5.12 10.81
N TYR A 109 19.30 5.34 12.01
CA TYR A 109 17.85 5.49 12.21
C TYR A 109 17.32 6.75 11.53
N VAL A 110 17.96 7.89 11.76
CA VAL A 110 17.51 9.18 11.20
C VAL A 110 17.58 9.19 9.68
N LEU A 111 18.66 8.67 9.08
CA LEU A 111 18.79 8.58 7.63
C LEU A 111 17.76 7.62 7.02
N SER A 112 17.52 6.46 7.66
CA SER A 112 16.50 5.52 7.19
C SER A 112 15.11 6.13 7.26
N LEU A 113 14.77 6.79 8.36
CA LEU A 113 13.49 7.47 8.55
C LEU A 113 13.30 8.59 7.52
N ALA A 114 14.33 9.42 7.30
CA ALA A 114 14.30 10.49 6.31
C ALA A 114 14.14 9.94 4.88
N TYR A 115 14.88 8.87 4.54
CA TYR A 115 14.78 8.20 3.25
C TYR A 115 13.36 7.66 2.99
N LEU A 116 12.78 6.97 3.96
CA LEU A 116 11.41 6.43 3.89
C LEU A 116 10.36 7.54 3.80
N ALA A 117 10.52 8.63 4.55
CA ALA A 117 9.58 9.74 4.53
C ALA A 117 9.62 10.53 3.21
N LEU A 118 10.83 10.87 2.74
CA LEU A 118 11.01 11.70 1.54
C LEU A 118 10.84 10.89 0.25
N LEU A 119 11.63 9.84 0.07
CA LEU A 119 11.61 9.05 -1.16
C LEU A 119 10.51 7.98 -1.15
N GLY A 120 10.37 7.26 -0.04
CA GLY A 120 9.40 6.17 0.09
C GLY A 120 7.94 6.64 0.15
N SER A 121 7.69 7.82 0.71
CA SER A 121 6.34 8.36 0.90
C SER A 121 6.07 9.56 -0.02
N ILE A 122 6.71 10.71 0.22
CA ILE A 122 6.38 11.96 -0.51
C ILE A 122 6.61 11.81 -2.01
N ALA A 123 7.80 11.37 -2.44
CA ALA A 123 8.12 11.21 -3.85
C ALA A 123 7.26 10.12 -4.49
N ALA A 124 7.12 8.96 -3.84
CA ALA A 124 6.30 7.85 -4.35
C ALA A 124 4.83 8.24 -4.54
N PHE A 125 4.21 8.90 -3.56
CA PHE A 125 2.82 9.36 -3.66
C PHE A 125 2.67 10.51 -4.67
N ALA A 126 3.60 11.46 -4.71
CA ALA A 126 3.58 12.54 -5.70
C ALA A 126 3.65 11.97 -7.13
N SER A 127 4.54 11.00 -7.38
CA SER A 127 4.64 10.30 -8.66
C SER A 127 3.37 9.50 -8.96
N TYR A 128 2.84 8.75 -7.99
CA TYR A 128 1.61 7.98 -8.15
C TYR A 128 0.42 8.86 -8.52
N LEU A 129 0.19 9.94 -7.77
CA LEU A 129 -0.92 10.85 -8.01
C LEU A 129 -0.75 11.64 -9.33
N THR A 130 0.49 12.00 -9.68
CA THR A 130 0.79 12.61 -10.98
C THR A 130 0.48 11.64 -12.13
N LEU A 131 0.86 10.37 -11.98
CA LEU A 131 0.56 9.33 -12.97
C LEU A 131 -0.94 9.07 -13.06
N LEU A 132 -1.64 9.04 -11.92
CA LEU A 132 -3.08 8.90 -11.83
C LEU A 132 -3.80 10.04 -12.57
N LYS A 133 -3.32 11.28 -12.43
CA LYS A 133 -3.84 12.45 -13.14
C LYS A 133 -3.59 12.38 -14.65
N ARG A 134 -2.42 11.89 -15.10
CA ARG A 134 -2.04 11.83 -16.53
C ARG A 134 -2.67 10.65 -17.28
N ILE A 135 -2.69 9.48 -16.67
CA ILE A 135 -2.97 8.20 -17.35
C ILE A 135 -4.32 7.59 -16.91
N GLY A 136 -4.89 8.09 -15.81
CA GLY A 136 -6.21 7.70 -15.30
C GLY A 136 -6.19 6.46 -14.39
N ALA A 137 -7.25 6.32 -13.58
CA ALA A 137 -7.37 5.29 -12.53
C ALA A 137 -7.30 3.85 -13.05
N ALA A 138 -7.80 3.59 -14.26
CA ALA A 138 -7.80 2.25 -14.84
C ALA A 138 -6.38 1.72 -15.10
N ARG A 139 -5.46 2.58 -15.58
CA ARG A 139 -4.06 2.20 -15.85
C ARG A 139 -3.20 2.30 -14.59
N ALA A 140 -3.47 3.25 -13.69
CA ALA A 140 -2.78 3.34 -12.40
C ALA A 140 -2.94 2.06 -11.55
N GLY A 141 -4.06 1.33 -11.71
CA GLY A 141 -4.28 0.05 -11.06
C GLY A 141 -3.23 -1.03 -11.36
N TYR A 142 -2.54 -0.96 -12.51
CA TYR A 142 -1.47 -1.92 -12.84
C TYR A 142 -0.28 -1.84 -11.87
N ILE A 143 -0.07 -0.69 -11.23
CA ILE A 143 0.99 -0.52 -10.22
C ILE A 143 0.81 -1.53 -9.09
N GLY A 144 -0.44 -1.78 -8.66
CA GLY A 144 -0.72 -2.73 -7.59
C GLY A 144 -0.29 -4.16 -7.89
N VAL A 145 -0.22 -4.54 -9.17
CA VAL A 145 0.29 -5.86 -9.60
C VAL A 145 1.81 -5.85 -9.75
N MET A 146 2.38 -4.73 -10.18
CA MET A 146 3.83 -4.60 -10.38
C MET A 146 4.61 -4.50 -9.06
N VAL A 147 4.03 -3.91 -8.00
CA VAL A 147 4.73 -3.74 -6.72
C VAL A 147 5.24 -5.07 -6.12
N PRO A 148 4.40 -6.11 -5.95
CA PRO A 148 4.89 -7.39 -5.43
C PRO A 148 5.92 -8.05 -6.35
N VAL A 149 5.73 -7.95 -7.67
CA VAL A 149 6.64 -8.54 -8.66
C VAL A 149 8.03 -7.91 -8.53
N VAL A 150 8.11 -6.57 -8.51
CA VAL A 150 9.38 -5.86 -8.35
C VAL A 150 10.01 -6.16 -7.00
N ALA A 151 9.22 -6.25 -5.93
CA ALA A 151 9.72 -6.61 -4.60
C ALA A 151 10.36 -8.01 -4.58
N LEU A 152 9.72 -9.00 -5.21
CA LEU A 152 10.25 -10.36 -5.34
C LEU A 152 11.54 -10.39 -6.18
N PHE A 153 11.59 -9.66 -7.29
CA PHE A 153 12.81 -9.55 -8.11
C PHE A 153 13.98 -8.95 -7.32
N LEU A 154 13.75 -7.86 -6.59
CA LEU A 154 14.78 -7.23 -5.75
C LEU A 154 15.20 -8.17 -4.62
N SER A 155 14.25 -8.86 -3.98
CA SER A 155 14.55 -9.83 -2.94
C SER A 155 15.42 -10.98 -3.45
N ALA A 156 15.10 -11.55 -4.62
CA ALA A 156 15.90 -12.59 -5.25
C ALA A 156 17.30 -12.10 -5.65
N ALA A 157 17.42 -10.88 -6.17
CA ALA A 157 18.70 -10.28 -6.53
C ALA A 157 19.59 -10.07 -5.30
N PHE A 158 19.03 -9.57 -4.19
CA PHE A 158 19.76 -9.42 -2.93
C PHE A 158 20.20 -10.77 -2.34
N ASP A 159 19.32 -11.78 -2.34
CA ASP A 159 19.68 -13.12 -1.86
C ASP A 159 20.80 -13.74 -2.70
N LEU A 160 20.79 -13.54 -4.03
CA LEU A 160 21.84 -14.00 -4.92
C LEU A 160 23.19 -13.34 -4.62
N ILE A 161 23.21 -12.03 -4.39
CA ILE A 161 24.44 -11.29 -4.03
C ILE A 161 25.00 -11.81 -2.70
N LEU A 162 24.14 -12.03 -1.70
CA LEU A 162 24.53 -12.56 -0.39
C LEU A 162 25.07 -13.99 -0.44
N ARG A 163 24.53 -14.84 -1.34
CA ARG A 163 25.03 -16.21 -1.56
C ARG A 163 26.38 -16.22 -2.29
N THR A 164 26.58 -15.30 -3.23
CA THR A 164 27.82 -15.24 -4.03
C THR A 164 29.00 -14.67 -3.25
N GLY A 165 28.77 -13.80 -2.25
CA GLY A 165 29.81 -13.28 -1.36
C GLY A 165 30.21 -14.19 -0.19
N ARG A 166 29.66 -15.40 -0.10
CA ARG A 166 29.98 -16.42 0.91
C ARG A 166 30.84 -17.59 0.39
N ALA A 167 31.25 -17.55 -0.87
CA ALA A 167 32.21 -18.48 -1.50
C ALA A 167 33.55 -17.76 -1.73
#